data_AF-A0A859DRX9-F1
#
_entry.id   AF-A0A859DRX9-F1
#
_cell.length_a   1.000
_cell.length_b   1.000
_cell.length_c   1.000
_cell.angle_alpha   90.00
_cell.angle_beta   90.00
_cell.angle_gamma   90.00
#
_symmetry.space_group_name_H-M   'P 1'
#
loop_
_entity.id
_entity.type
_entity.pdbx_description
1 polymer ?
#
loop_
_entity_poly.entity_id
_entity_poly.type
_entity_poly.pdbx_seq_one_letter_code
_entity_poly.pdbx_strand_id
1 'polypeptide(L)'
;MMNELNMSSYIQIMQEGLMEHDKQEAAGVFLLSSINDQDYVAENGYSTTILSSKKISRIVSREDNVPDGIKQASAKQNVIDDTIKYFRDVVAKDLNPHMTDDTIDKLVKVIEADDNIPVSKKKKLIAFHEKGDEPGFLAEVFLYAVNKPNKKVGAEVEYADAPLLAEANYECPLCHKKLVDTIKGKAIKRYTITQIFPDDLDEDTAAAFKALHPAPAHLDKPENLIALDDDCSEKYSIDPTVEEYGQLYEIKKELSQNYKAKMEVNGVQLEEDIRTVLDALSQIKDASELVELEYNALRIDEKFKPENFILKNETQVQVVTYYRYIEKVFSNSTSDFDTIAAEVKISSSKLEKAGLPQADVITNLSEWIRNKAGLGTESILACNIVVAFFIQNCEVFHNEAS
;
A
#
# COMPACT_ATOMS: atom_id res chain seq x y z
N MET A 1 -20.35 -1.37 -7.91
CA MET A 1 -20.81 -2.48 -8.77
C MET A 1 -19.61 -3.35 -9.16
N MET A 2 -19.75 -4.68 -9.10
CA MET A 2 -18.70 -5.60 -9.56
C MET A 2 -18.72 -5.70 -11.09
N ASN A 3 -17.81 -4.99 -11.74
CA ASN A 3 -17.71 -4.96 -13.21
C ASN A 3 -16.80 -6.05 -13.78
N GLU A 4 -16.43 -7.06 -12.98
CA GLU A 4 -15.47 -8.10 -13.40
C GLU A 4 -16.05 -9.47 -13.10
N LEU A 5 -16.03 -10.37 -14.09
CA LEU A 5 -16.40 -11.77 -13.89
C LEU A 5 -15.19 -12.55 -13.36
N ASN A 6 -15.30 -12.96 -12.09
CA ASN A 6 -14.37 -13.87 -11.42
C ASN A 6 -15.15 -14.71 -10.39
N MET A 7 -14.46 -15.54 -9.60
CA MET A 7 -15.15 -16.41 -8.64
C MET A 7 -15.82 -15.65 -7.49
N SER A 8 -15.31 -14.49 -7.08
CA SER A 8 -15.95 -13.65 -6.06
C SER A 8 -17.30 -13.16 -6.55
N SER A 9 -17.35 -12.50 -7.72
CA SER A 9 -18.60 -11.99 -8.28
C SER A 9 -19.59 -13.10 -8.61
N TYR A 10 -19.09 -14.24 -9.12
CA TYR A 10 -19.93 -15.40 -9.42
C TYR A 10 -20.57 -15.98 -8.17
N ILE A 11 -19.79 -16.21 -7.09
CA ILE A 11 -20.33 -16.75 -5.83
C ILE A 11 -21.34 -15.79 -5.22
N GLN A 12 -21.08 -14.48 -5.21
CA GLN A 12 -22.00 -13.50 -4.63
C GLN A 12 -23.33 -13.43 -5.37
N ILE A 13 -23.31 -13.45 -6.72
CA ILE A 13 -24.54 -13.45 -7.52
C ILE A 13 -25.31 -14.76 -7.34
N MET A 14 -24.62 -15.90 -7.35
CA MET A 14 -25.26 -17.20 -7.14
C MET A 14 -25.85 -17.34 -5.74
N GLN A 15 -25.14 -16.86 -4.72
CA GLN A 15 -25.58 -16.91 -3.33
C GLN A 15 -26.97 -16.28 -3.15
N GLU A 16 -27.22 -15.13 -3.78
CA GLU A 16 -28.53 -14.46 -3.72
C GLU A 16 -29.65 -15.23 -4.45
N GLY A 17 -29.29 -16.13 -5.37
CA GLY A 17 -30.21 -16.93 -6.18
C GLY A 17 -30.47 -18.35 -5.66
N LEU A 18 -29.70 -18.83 -4.69
CA LEU A 18 -29.82 -20.19 -4.12
C LEU A 18 -30.79 -20.23 -2.92
N MET A 19 -31.35 -21.40 -2.63
CA MET A 19 -32.30 -21.60 -1.53
C MET A 19 -31.64 -22.21 -0.30
N GLU A 20 -31.01 -23.38 -0.43
CA GLU A 20 -30.36 -24.11 0.67
C GLU A 20 -28.94 -23.60 0.92
N HIS A 21 -28.22 -23.23 -0.14
CA HIS A 21 -26.85 -22.74 -0.06
C HIS A 21 -26.77 -21.20 -0.21
N ASP A 22 -27.67 -20.47 0.45
CA ASP A 22 -27.87 -19.01 0.37
C ASP A 22 -26.86 -18.17 1.18
N LYS A 23 -25.94 -18.81 1.90
CA LYS A 23 -24.86 -18.16 2.65
C LYS A 23 -23.55 -18.23 1.90
N GLN A 24 -22.72 -17.18 2.02
CA GLN A 24 -21.44 -17.05 1.30
C GLN A 24 -20.56 -18.30 1.38
N GLU A 25 -20.39 -18.86 2.58
CA GLU A 25 -19.63 -20.09 2.77
C GLU A 25 -20.30 -21.28 2.07
N ALA A 26 -21.60 -21.48 2.30
CA ALA A 26 -22.35 -22.60 1.75
C ALA A 26 -22.34 -22.56 0.22
N ALA A 27 -22.64 -21.41 -0.40
CA ALA A 27 -22.58 -21.19 -1.84
C ALA A 27 -21.19 -21.49 -2.41
N GLY A 28 -20.15 -20.94 -1.79
CA GLY A 28 -18.77 -21.12 -2.27
C GLY A 28 -18.30 -22.57 -2.20
N VAL A 29 -18.59 -23.29 -1.12
CA VAL A 29 -18.30 -24.73 -1.01
C VAL A 29 -19.11 -25.50 -2.03
N PHE A 30 -20.44 -25.30 -2.05
CA PHE A 30 -21.37 -26.00 -2.95
C PHE A 30 -20.96 -25.91 -4.42
N LEU A 31 -20.62 -24.71 -4.89
CA LEU A 31 -20.21 -24.48 -6.26
C LEU A 31 -18.82 -25.05 -6.57
N LEU A 32 -17.82 -24.86 -5.70
CA LEU A 32 -16.47 -25.37 -5.94
C LEU A 32 -16.35 -26.89 -5.78
N SER A 33 -17.22 -27.51 -4.98
CA SER A 33 -17.36 -28.96 -4.85
C SER A 33 -17.77 -29.64 -6.16
N SER A 34 -18.43 -28.92 -7.08
CA SER A 34 -18.74 -29.44 -8.43
C SER A 34 -17.50 -29.89 -9.20
N ILE A 35 -16.31 -29.37 -8.86
CA ILE A 35 -15.01 -29.81 -9.38
C ILE A 35 -14.23 -30.56 -8.31
N ASN A 36 -14.08 -29.99 -7.11
CA ASN A 36 -13.13 -30.47 -6.11
C ASN A 36 -13.37 -31.91 -5.66
N ASP A 37 -14.64 -32.32 -5.63
CA ASP A 37 -15.06 -33.59 -5.03
C ASP A 37 -15.27 -34.68 -6.09
N GLN A 38 -14.94 -34.41 -7.36
CA GLN A 38 -14.98 -35.43 -8.40
C GLN A 38 -13.86 -36.47 -8.22
N ASP A 39 -14.16 -37.74 -8.47
CA ASP A 39 -13.21 -38.86 -8.32
C ASP A 39 -11.91 -38.61 -9.10
N TYR A 40 -12.03 -38.18 -10.37
CA TYR A 40 -10.85 -37.85 -11.18
C TYR A 40 -9.95 -36.79 -10.53
N VAL A 41 -10.55 -35.79 -9.90
CA VAL A 41 -9.83 -34.67 -9.25
C VAL A 41 -9.09 -35.17 -8.02
N ALA A 42 -9.70 -36.06 -7.22
CA ALA A 42 -9.06 -36.70 -6.09
C ALA A 42 -7.94 -37.67 -6.51
N GLU A 43 -8.22 -38.57 -7.45
CA GLU A 43 -7.28 -39.60 -7.94
C GLU A 43 -6.03 -39.01 -8.60
N ASN A 44 -6.15 -37.83 -9.21
CA ASN A 44 -5.04 -37.16 -9.90
C ASN A 44 -4.39 -36.05 -9.06
N GLY A 45 -4.71 -35.95 -7.76
CA GLY A 45 -4.05 -35.04 -6.82
C GLY A 45 -4.37 -33.55 -7.05
N TYR A 46 -5.49 -33.25 -7.72
CA TYR A 46 -5.97 -31.89 -7.93
C TYR A 46 -6.87 -31.39 -6.79
N SER A 47 -7.44 -32.31 -6.01
CA SER A 47 -8.36 -31.97 -4.92
C SER A 47 -7.65 -31.24 -3.79
N THR A 48 -8.40 -30.42 -3.07
CA THR A 48 -7.93 -29.70 -1.90
C THR A 48 -8.87 -29.93 -0.73
N THR A 49 -8.29 -30.21 0.43
CA THR A 49 -9.03 -30.26 1.71
C THR A 49 -9.20 -28.87 2.34
N ILE A 50 -8.71 -27.82 1.68
CA ILE A 50 -8.58 -26.46 2.21
C ILE A 50 -9.78 -25.57 1.85
N LEU A 51 -10.87 -26.10 1.27
CA LEU A 51 -12.14 -25.36 1.06
C LEU A 51 -12.90 -25.08 2.37
N SER A 52 -12.19 -24.63 3.40
CA SER A 52 -12.74 -24.16 4.66
C SER A 52 -13.51 -22.84 4.49
N SER A 53 -14.37 -22.52 5.46
CA SER A 53 -15.06 -21.23 5.61
C SER A 53 -14.12 -20.05 5.42
N LYS A 54 -12.93 -20.11 6.02
CA LYS A 54 -11.90 -19.08 5.91
C LYS A 54 -11.38 -18.93 4.48
N LYS A 55 -11.18 -20.04 3.77
CA LYS A 55 -10.70 -20.01 2.37
C LYS A 55 -11.76 -19.45 1.43
N ILE A 56 -13.02 -19.87 1.58
CA ILE A 56 -14.13 -19.32 0.81
C ILE A 56 -14.26 -17.82 1.04
N SER A 57 -14.23 -17.38 2.30
CA SER A 57 -14.26 -15.95 2.65
C SER A 57 -13.17 -15.16 1.93
N ARG A 58 -11.92 -15.66 1.91
CA ARG A 58 -10.80 -15.01 1.21
C ARG A 58 -10.92 -15.03 -0.32
N ILE A 59 -11.60 -16.02 -0.89
CA ILE A 59 -11.90 -16.05 -2.33
C ILE A 59 -12.96 -14.99 -2.63
N VAL A 60 -14.04 -14.93 -1.83
CA VAL A 60 -15.12 -13.96 -2.02
C VAL A 60 -14.64 -12.52 -1.76
N SER A 61 -13.76 -12.28 -0.79
CA SER A 61 -13.13 -10.97 -0.55
C SER A 61 -12.01 -10.63 -1.54
N ARG A 62 -11.75 -11.49 -2.55
CA ARG A 62 -10.71 -11.31 -3.56
C ARG A 62 -9.29 -11.18 -3.00
N GLU A 63 -9.03 -11.75 -1.82
CA GLU A 63 -7.70 -11.85 -1.22
C GLU A 63 -6.90 -13.04 -1.78
N ASP A 64 -7.61 -14.11 -2.14
CA ASP A 64 -7.04 -15.35 -2.66
C ASP A 64 -7.59 -15.69 -4.06
N ASN A 65 -6.74 -16.37 -4.83
CA ASN A 65 -7.20 -17.08 -6.03
C ASN A 65 -7.89 -18.39 -5.65
N VAL A 66 -8.73 -18.89 -6.56
CA VAL A 66 -9.16 -20.29 -6.55
C VAL A 66 -7.92 -21.18 -6.50
N PRO A 67 -7.90 -22.25 -5.67
CA PRO A 67 -6.78 -23.19 -5.61
C PRO A 67 -6.34 -23.70 -6.99
N ASP A 68 -5.03 -23.75 -7.23
CA ASP A 68 -4.47 -24.10 -8.54
C ASP A 68 -4.87 -25.51 -9.00
N GLY A 69 -5.03 -26.46 -8.07
CA GLY A 69 -5.52 -27.81 -8.38
C GLY A 69 -6.91 -27.81 -9.01
N ILE A 70 -7.86 -27.05 -8.44
CA ILE A 70 -9.21 -26.88 -8.99
C ILE A 70 -9.16 -26.23 -10.38
N LYS A 71 -8.31 -25.20 -10.56
CA LYS A 71 -8.13 -24.55 -11.87
C LYS A 71 -7.60 -25.54 -12.92
N GLN A 72 -6.57 -26.30 -12.58
CA GLN A 72 -5.97 -27.30 -13.47
C GLN A 72 -6.95 -28.43 -13.82
N ALA A 73 -7.75 -28.88 -12.85
CA ALA A 73 -8.81 -29.85 -13.05
C ALA A 73 -9.91 -29.33 -13.99
N SER A 74 -10.33 -28.07 -13.83
CA SER A 74 -11.39 -27.45 -14.65
C SER A 74 -11.08 -27.36 -16.15
N ALA A 75 -9.83 -27.61 -16.55
CA ALA A 75 -9.41 -27.65 -17.95
C ALA A 75 -9.47 -29.07 -18.56
N LYS A 76 -9.85 -30.09 -17.79
CA LYS A 76 -9.95 -31.48 -18.25
C LYS A 76 -11.37 -31.76 -18.74
N GLN A 77 -11.51 -32.34 -19.94
CA GLN A 77 -12.82 -32.51 -20.57
C GLN A 77 -13.80 -33.32 -19.72
N ASN A 78 -13.34 -34.43 -19.14
CA ASN A 78 -14.18 -35.24 -18.25
C ASN A 78 -14.63 -34.46 -17.01
N VAL A 79 -13.77 -33.62 -16.45
CA VAL A 79 -14.13 -32.77 -15.30
C VAL A 79 -15.13 -31.68 -15.70
N ILE A 80 -14.97 -31.09 -16.89
CA ILE A 80 -15.92 -30.14 -17.46
C ILE A 80 -17.29 -30.79 -17.63
N ASP A 81 -17.34 -31.97 -18.23
CA ASP A 81 -18.59 -32.69 -18.50
C ASP A 81 -19.33 -33.02 -17.19
N ASP A 82 -18.60 -33.53 -16.18
CA ASP A 82 -19.16 -33.83 -14.86
C ASP A 82 -19.56 -32.56 -14.08
N THR A 83 -18.85 -31.45 -14.28
CA THR A 83 -19.24 -30.14 -13.70
C THR A 83 -20.56 -29.68 -14.31
N ILE A 84 -20.70 -29.70 -15.63
CA ILE A 84 -21.94 -29.32 -16.32
C ILE A 84 -23.10 -30.20 -15.85
N LYS A 85 -22.85 -31.51 -15.68
CA LYS A 85 -23.83 -32.44 -15.13
C LYS A 85 -24.22 -32.08 -13.70
N TYR A 86 -23.26 -31.76 -12.83
CA TYR A 86 -23.53 -31.30 -11.47
C TYR A 86 -24.42 -30.05 -11.45
N PHE A 87 -24.17 -29.09 -12.34
CA PHE A 87 -25.01 -27.90 -12.46
C PHE A 87 -26.44 -28.22 -12.88
N ARG A 88 -26.63 -29.15 -13.81
CA ARG A 88 -27.96 -29.62 -14.26
C ARG A 88 -28.71 -30.38 -13.18
N ASP A 89 -28.02 -31.29 -12.50
CA ASP A 89 -28.66 -32.27 -11.63
C ASP A 89 -28.76 -31.81 -10.17
N VAL A 90 -27.90 -30.89 -9.75
CA VAL A 90 -27.75 -30.46 -8.35
C VAL A 90 -28.00 -28.96 -8.21
N VAL A 91 -27.20 -28.10 -8.86
CA VAL A 91 -27.32 -26.64 -8.69
C VAL A 91 -28.69 -26.13 -9.15
N ALA A 92 -29.19 -26.61 -10.28
CA ALA A 92 -30.48 -26.18 -10.82
C ALA A 92 -31.66 -26.47 -9.87
N LYS A 93 -31.55 -27.46 -8.99
CA LYS A 93 -32.60 -27.78 -8.00
C LYS A 93 -32.57 -26.85 -6.79
N ASP A 94 -31.42 -26.23 -6.53
CA ASP A 94 -31.23 -25.30 -5.42
C ASP A 94 -31.50 -23.84 -5.82
N LEU A 95 -31.68 -23.56 -7.13
CA LEU A 95 -32.07 -22.23 -7.60
C LEU A 95 -33.47 -21.88 -7.11
N ASN A 96 -33.62 -20.66 -6.61
CA ASN A 96 -34.92 -20.09 -6.29
C ASN A 96 -35.68 -19.82 -7.60
N PRO A 97 -36.81 -20.49 -7.85
CA PRO A 97 -37.56 -20.36 -9.10
C PRO A 97 -38.13 -18.95 -9.33
N HIS A 98 -38.24 -18.14 -8.28
CA HIS A 98 -38.71 -16.76 -8.37
C HIS A 98 -37.60 -15.74 -8.64
N MET A 99 -36.34 -16.12 -8.42
CA MET A 99 -35.18 -15.24 -8.60
C MET A 99 -34.27 -15.70 -9.74
N THR A 100 -34.61 -16.79 -10.42
CA THR A 100 -33.75 -17.40 -11.45
C THR A 100 -33.42 -16.39 -12.55
N ASP A 101 -34.44 -15.71 -13.10
CA ASP A 101 -34.24 -14.71 -14.15
C ASP A 101 -33.38 -13.53 -13.66
N ASP A 102 -33.56 -13.08 -12.41
CA ASP A 102 -32.74 -12.02 -11.81
C ASP A 102 -31.28 -12.44 -11.64
N THR A 103 -31.02 -13.67 -11.20
CA THR A 103 -29.66 -14.23 -11.06
C THR A 103 -28.97 -14.31 -12.42
N ILE A 104 -29.69 -14.79 -13.44
CA ILE A 104 -29.17 -14.88 -14.81
C ILE A 104 -28.89 -13.49 -15.38
N ASP A 105 -29.83 -12.55 -15.25
CA ASP A 105 -29.67 -11.17 -15.72
C ASP A 105 -28.47 -10.46 -15.06
N LYS A 106 -28.28 -10.65 -13.75
CA LYS A 106 -27.09 -10.14 -13.04
C LYS A 106 -25.79 -10.69 -13.64
N LEU A 107 -25.71 -11.99 -13.91
CA LEU A 107 -24.53 -12.59 -14.54
C LEU A 107 -24.31 -12.06 -15.96
N VAL A 108 -25.37 -11.93 -16.76
CA VAL A 108 -25.30 -11.34 -18.11
C VAL A 108 -24.74 -9.91 -18.03
N LYS A 109 -25.28 -9.07 -17.15
CA LYS A 109 -24.79 -7.69 -16.94
C LYS A 109 -23.32 -7.65 -16.54
N VAL A 110 -22.86 -8.51 -15.64
CA VAL A 110 -21.43 -8.59 -15.27
C VAL A 110 -20.57 -9.02 -16.46
N ILE A 111 -21.01 -10.00 -17.26
CA ILE A 111 -20.30 -10.43 -18.47
C ILE A 111 -20.20 -9.28 -19.49
N GLU A 112 -21.28 -8.54 -19.69
CA GLU A 112 -21.34 -7.43 -20.63
C GLU A 112 -20.46 -6.26 -20.19
N ALA A 113 -20.45 -5.94 -18.88
CA ALA A 113 -19.66 -4.84 -18.32
C ALA A 113 -18.15 -5.14 -18.19
N ASP A 114 -17.72 -6.40 -18.18
CA ASP A 114 -16.29 -6.74 -17.99
C ASP A 114 -15.47 -6.57 -19.27
N ASP A 115 -14.72 -5.47 -19.35
CA ASP A 115 -13.83 -5.16 -20.48
C ASP A 115 -12.65 -6.12 -20.64
N ASN A 116 -12.34 -6.92 -19.60
CA ASN A 116 -11.30 -7.94 -19.66
C ASN A 116 -11.78 -9.28 -20.25
N ILE A 117 -13.03 -9.36 -20.71
CA ILE A 117 -13.57 -10.51 -21.44
C ILE A 117 -13.61 -10.17 -22.93
N PRO A 118 -12.93 -10.95 -23.80
CA PRO A 118 -13.04 -10.75 -25.23
C PRO A 118 -14.49 -10.84 -25.72
N VAL A 119 -14.89 -9.95 -26.63
CA VAL A 119 -16.25 -9.89 -27.20
C VAL A 119 -16.72 -11.26 -27.72
N SER A 120 -15.83 -12.03 -28.35
CA SER A 120 -16.15 -13.37 -28.83
C SER A 120 -16.45 -14.37 -27.70
N LYS A 121 -15.84 -14.22 -26.52
CA LYS A 121 -16.12 -15.06 -25.35
C LYS A 121 -17.41 -14.64 -24.66
N LYS A 122 -17.70 -13.32 -24.55
CA LYS A 122 -19.00 -12.81 -24.07
C LYS A 122 -20.16 -13.46 -24.84
N LYS A 123 -20.11 -13.39 -26.18
CA LYS A 123 -21.10 -14.02 -27.06
C LYS A 123 -21.23 -15.53 -26.84
N LYS A 124 -20.11 -16.24 -26.69
CA LYS A 124 -20.13 -17.70 -26.46
C LYS A 124 -20.80 -18.09 -25.15
N LEU A 125 -20.57 -17.32 -24.08
CA LEU A 125 -21.18 -17.56 -22.77
C LEU A 125 -22.68 -17.27 -22.83
N ILE A 126 -23.07 -16.08 -23.31
CA ILE A 126 -24.47 -15.64 -23.38
C ILE A 126 -25.32 -16.52 -24.31
N ALA A 127 -24.72 -17.12 -25.34
CA ALA A 127 -25.42 -18.01 -26.27
C ALA A 127 -26.09 -19.23 -25.62
N PHE A 128 -25.70 -19.66 -24.42
CA PHE A 128 -26.41 -20.72 -23.69
C PHE A 128 -27.74 -20.22 -23.14
N HIS A 129 -27.76 -19.02 -22.55
CA HIS A 129 -28.96 -18.35 -22.09
C HIS A 129 -29.91 -18.01 -23.27
N GLU A 130 -29.38 -17.49 -24.38
CA GLU A 130 -30.20 -17.22 -25.59
C GLU A 130 -30.91 -18.47 -26.15
N LYS A 131 -30.38 -19.66 -25.85
CA LYS A 131 -30.96 -20.96 -26.23
C LYS A 131 -31.89 -21.55 -25.16
N GLY A 132 -32.05 -20.89 -24.02
CA GLY A 132 -32.82 -21.36 -22.87
C GLY A 132 -32.14 -22.49 -22.08
N ASP A 133 -30.82 -22.66 -22.22
CA ASP A 133 -30.04 -23.65 -21.46
C ASP A 133 -29.43 -23.02 -20.20
N GLU A 134 -30.29 -22.66 -19.23
CA GLU A 134 -29.84 -21.95 -18.02
C GLU A 134 -28.82 -22.74 -17.18
N PRO A 135 -29.00 -24.05 -16.92
CA PRO A 135 -27.98 -24.81 -16.19
C PRO A 135 -26.65 -24.88 -16.95
N GLY A 136 -26.70 -24.96 -18.29
CA GLY A 136 -25.51 -24.91 -19.13
C GLY A 136 -24.82 -23.54 -19.10
N PHE A 137 -25.59 -22.45 -19.14
CA PHE A 137 -25.10 -21.10 -18.98
C PHE A 137 -24.36 -20.93 -17.64
N LEU A 138 -25.00 -21.30 -16.53
CA LEU A 138 -24.41 -21.21 -15.19
C LEU A 138 -23.10 -22.01 -15.10
N ALA A 139 -23.09 -23.26 -15.60
CA ALA A 139 -21.89 -24.09 -15.59
C ALA A 139 -20.72 -23.50 -16.40
N GLU A 140 -21.00 -22.98 -17.60
CA GLU A 140 -19.98 -22.40 -18.48
C GLU A 140 -19.42 -21.08 -17.94
N VAL A 141 -20.29 -20.26 -17.34
CA VAL A 141 -19.89 -19.02 -16.66
C VAL A 141 -19.05 -19.34 -15.42
N PHE A 142 -19.44 -20.34 -14.63
CA PHE A 142 -18.66 -20.85 -13.49
C PHE A 142 -17.27 -21.34 -13.92
N LEU A 143 -17.20 -22.25 -14.89
CA LEU A 143 -15.93 -22.79 -15.40
C LEU A 143 -15.01 -21.68 -15.94
N TYR A 144 -15.58 -20.66 -16.57
CA TYR A 144 -14.83 -19.49 -16.99
C TYR A 144 -14.34 -18.67 -15.80
N ALA A 145 -15.20 -18.38 -14.82
CA ALA A 145 -14.87 -17.61 -13.62
C ALA A 145 -13.78 -18.29 -12.77
N VAL A 146 -13.78 -19.62 -12.65
CA VAL A 146 -12.74 -20.42 -11.97
C VAL A 146 -11.35 -20.11 -12.52
N ASN A 147 -11.25 -19.91 -13.83
CA ASN A 147 -10.00 -19.68 -14.54
C ASN A 147 -9.56 -18.21 -14.57
N LYS A 148 -10.40 -17.27 -14.12
CA LYS A 148 -10.04 -15.85 -14.07
C LYS A 148 -9.16 -15.54 -12.85
N PRO A 149 -8.27 -14.54 -12.93
CA PRO A 149 -7.64 -13.97 -11.75
C PRO A 149 -8.72 -13.47 -10.80
N ASN A 150 -8.72 -14.00 -9.57
CA ASN A 150 -9.71 -13.63 -8.56
C ASN A 150 -9.10 -12.65 -7.56
N LYS A 151 -7.82 -12.87 -7.22
CA LYS A 151 -7.07 -11.97 -6.35
C LYS A 151 -6.94 -10.59 -7.00
N LYS A 152 -7.39 -9.53 -6.32
CA LYS A 152 -7.07 -8.15 -6.73
C LYS A 152 -5.55 -7.98 -6.67
N VAL A 153 -4.90 -7.87 -7.82
CA VAL A 153 -3.55 -7.34 -7.89
C VAL A 153 -3.72 -5.84 -7.75
N GLY A 154 -3.41 -5.30 -6.57
CA GLY A 154 -3.52 -3.86 -6.34
C GLY A 154 -2.66 -3.12 -7.36
N ALA A 155 -3.17 -2.00 -7.86
CA ALA A 155 -2.40 -1.12 -8.72
C ALA A 155 -1.11 -0.70 -8.00
N GLU A 156 -0.06 -0.38 -8.75
CA GLU A 156 1.08 0.28 -8.13
C GLU A 156 0.67 1.67 -7.64
N VAL A 157 1.29 2.13 -6.54
CA VAL A 157 1.04 3.47 -6.02
C VAL A 157 1.41 4.51 -7.07
N GLU A 158 0.49 5.42 -7.36
CA GLU A 158 0.72 6.49 -8.31
C GLU A 158 1.47 7.65 -7.64
N TYR A 159 2.42 8.25 -8.35
CA TYR A 159 3.21 9.37 -7.83
C TYR A 159 2.31 10.58 -7.46
N ALA A 160 1.23 10.79 -8.21
CA ALA A 160 0.29 11.88 -7.98
C ALA A 160 -0.43 11.79 -6.62
N ASP A 161 -0.57 10.57 -6.07
CA ASP A 161 -1.26 10.33 -4.80
C ASP A 161 -0.35 10.56 -3.59
N ALA A 162 0.99 10.64 -3.80
CA ALA A 162 1.98 10.73 -2.73
C ALA A 162 1.74 11.88 -1.73
N PRO A 163 1.32 13.10 -2.13
CA PRO A 163 1.02 14.17 -1.18
C PRO A 163 -0.13 13.82 -0.22
N LEU A 164 -1.22 13.25 -0.74
CA LEU A 164 -2.39 12.87 0.06
C LEU A 164 -2.10 11.67 0.96
N LEU A 165 -1.28 10.73 0.49
CA LEU A 165 -0.77 9.64 1.31
C LEU A 165 0.14 10.14 2.44
N ALA A 166 1.04 11.08 2.15
CA ALA A 166 1.93 11.65 3.15
C ALA A 166 1.16 12.49 4.18
N GLU A 167 0.14 13.22 3.75
CA GLU A 167 -0.79 13.97 4.61
C GLU A 167 -1.51 13.03 5.60
N ALA A 168 -2.00 11.87 5.13
CA ALA A 168 -2.59 10.83 5.97
C ALA A 168 -1.56 9.92 6.67
N ASN A 169 -0.25 10.23 6.56
CA ASN A 169 0.83 9.40 7.10
C ASN A 169 0.78 7.91 6.68
N TYR A 170 0.31 7.65 5.45
CA TYR A 170 0.16 6.32 4.85
C TYR A 170 -0.76 5.36 5.62
N GLU A 171 -1.61 5.89 6.49
CA GLU A 171 -2.63 5.15 7.24
C GLU A 171 -4.01 5.76 7.02
N CYS A 172 -5.04 4.92 6.91
CA CYS A 172 -6.41 5.40 6.79
C CYS A 172 -6.77 6.19 8.05
N PRO A 173 -7.21 7.45 7.94
CA PRO A 173 -7.50 8.27 9.12
C PRO A 173 -8.79 7.83 9.85
N LEU A 174 -9.63 7.00 9.23
CA LEU A 174 -10.84 6.48 9.86
C LEU A 174 -10.61 5.19 10.65
N CYS A 175 -9.78 4.27 10.13
CA CYS A 175 -9.63 2.93 10.69
C CYS A 175 -8.17 2.50 10.95
N HIS A 176 -7.20 3.36 10.64
CA HIS A 176 -5.76 3.17 10.84
C HIS A 176 -5.15 1.95 10.11
N LYS A 177 -5.83 1.41 9.09
CA LYS A 177 -5.23 0.42 8.20
C LYS A 177 -4.15 1.08 7.34
N LYS A 178 -3.10 0.33 7.01
CA LYS A 178 -2.07 0.80 6.07
C LYS A 178 -2.67 1.00 4.68
N LEU A 179 -2.36 2.13 4.07
CA LEU A 179 -2.80 2.50 2.72
C LEU A 179 -1.89 1.88 1.64
N VAL A 180 -0.65 1.55 1.97
CA VAL A 180 0.32 1.00 1.01
C VAL A 180 0.95 -0.28 1.53
N ASP A 181 0.91 -1.34 0.72
CA ASP A 181 1.64 -2.58 0.94
C ASP A 181 2.94 -2.61 0.13
N THR A 182 3.93 -3.37 0.59
CA THR A 182 5.12 -3.69 -0.23
C THR A 182 5.10 -5.17 -0.60
N ILE A 183 4.92 -5.46 -1.90
CA ILE A 183 4.89 -6.83 -2.43
C ILE A 183 6.01 -6.98 -3.44
N LYS A 184 6.98 -7.87 -3.16
CA LYS A 184 8.15 -8.11 -4.04
C LYS A 184 8.90 -6.83 -4.41
N GLY A 185 9.05 -5.91 -3.45
CA GLY A 185 9.73 -4.62 -3.63
C GLY A 185 8.91 -3.54 -4.35
N LYS A 186 7.64 -3.82 -4.70
CA LYS A 186 6.72 -2.86 -5.32
C LYS A 186 5.72 -2.32 -4.30
N ALA A 187 5.49 -1.02 -4.33
CA ALA A 187 4.46 -0.36 -3.52
C ALA A 187 3.08 -0.59 -4.18
N ILE A 188 2.20 -1.28 -3.48
CA ILE A 188 0.88 -1.69 -3.93
C ILE A 188 -0.19 -0.86 -3.21
N LYS A 189 -1.10 -0.29 -3.99
CA LYS A 189 -2.25 0.52 -3.56
C LYS A 189 -3.24 -0.34 -2.76
N ARG A 190 -3.60 0.13 -1.57
CA ARG A 190 -4.69 -0.35 -0.68
C ARG A 190 -5.60 0.81 -0.26
N TYR A 191 -5.70 1.81 -1.12
CA TYR A 191 -6.41 3.05 -0.83
C TYR A 191 -7.14 3.54 -2.06
N THR A 192 -8.15 4.37 -1.79
CA THR A 192 -8.86 5.15 -2.79
C THR A 192 -8.81 6.63 -2.38
N ILE A 193 -8.50 7.49 -3.36
CA ILE A 193 -8.60 8.94 -3.17
C ILE A 193 -10.08 9.32 -3.28
N THR A 194 -10.66 9.73 -2.16
CA THR A 194 -12.10 9.93 -2.00
C THR A 194 -12.42 11.42 -1.95
N GLN A 195 -13.46 11.85 -2.67
CA GLN A 195 -14.00 13.20 -2.53
C GLN A 195 -14.76 13.31 -1.22
N ILE A 196 -14.41 14.28 -0.38
CA ILE A 196 -15.10 14.55 0.88
C ILE A 196 -16.47 15.20 0.60
N PHE A 197 -16.55 16.09 -0.39
CA PHE A 197 -17.80 16.57 -0.96
C PHE A 197 -17.94 15.94 -2.35
N PRO A 198 -18.75 14.86 -2.51
CA PRO A 198 -18.97 14.21 -3.80
C PRO A 198 -19.65 15.12 -4.82
N ASP A 199 -19.36 14.91 -6.11
CA ASP A 199 -19.95 15.66 -7.22
C ASP A 199 -21.31 15.12 -7.70
N ASP A 200 -21.71 13.95 -7.21
CA ASP A 200 -22.91 13.20 -7.58
C ASP A 200 -24.02 13.22 -6.51
N LEU A 201 -23.90 14.09 -5.48
CA LEU A 201 -24.93 14.27 -4.45
C LEU A 201 -26.25 14.80 -5.04
N ASP A 202 -27.38 14.29 -4.52
CA ASP A 202 -28.69 14.88 -4.77
C ASP A 202 -28.83 16.28 -4.13
N GLU A 203 -29.82 17.05 -4.58
CA GLU A 203 -29.99 18.45 -4.16
C GLU A 203 -30.23 18.62 -2.65
N ASP A 204 -30.97 17.70 -2.02
CA ASP A 204 -31.30 17.77 -0.60
C ASP A 204 -30.07 17.45 0.26
N THR A 205 -29.34 16.37 -0.07
CA THR A 205 -28.09 15.99 0.62
C THR A 205 -27.01 17.04 0.44
N ALA A 206 -26.84 17.57 -0.78
CA ALA A 206 -25.89 18.64 -1.03
C ALA A 206 -26.21 19.92 -0.25
N ALA A 207 -27.50 20.25 -0.08
CA ALA A 207 -27.93 21.39 0.73
C ALA A 207 -27.63 21.16 2.22
N ALA A 208 -27.85 19.95 2.73
CA ALA A 208 -27.53 19.58 4.11
C ALA A 208 -26.02 19.65 4.39
N PHE A 209 -25.18 19.19 3.46
CA PHE A 209 -23.72 19.26 3.60
C PHE A 209 -23.25 20.72 3.64
N LYS A 210 -23.73 21.54 2.70
CA LYS A 210 -23.42 22.98 2.64
C LYS A 210 -23.83 23.76 3.89
N ALA A 211 -24.87 23.30 4.58
CA ALA A 211 -25.31 23.90 5.85
C ALA A 211 -24.34 23.60 7.00
N LEU A 212 -23.63 22.48 6.96
CA LEU A 212 -22.62 22.10 7.97
C LEU A 212 -21.27 22.77 7.68
N HIS A 213 -20.74 22.58 6.46
CA HIS A 213 -19.48 23.18 6.00
C HIS A 213 -19.62 23.67 4.55
N PRO A 214 -18.95 24.78 4.17
CA PRO A 214 -19.06 25.31 2.83
C PRO A 214 -18.51 24.31 1.80
N ALA A 215 -19.20 24.20 0.67
CA ALA A 215 -18.71 23.40 -0.45
C ALA A 215 -17.34 23.93 -0.94
N PRO A 216 -16.41 23.05 -1.31
CA PRO A 216 -15.12 23.46 -1.84
C PRO A 216 -15.30 24.21 -3.17
N ALA A 217 -14.41 25.16 -3.45
CA ALA A 217 -14.45 25.92 -4.70
C ALA A 217 -14.22 25.04 -5.94
N HIS A 218 -13.47 23.94 -5.77
CA HIS A 218 -13.14 22.98 -6.80
C HIS A 218 -13.17 21.56 -6.21
N LEU A 219 -13.96 20.68 -6.83
CA LEU A 219 -14.20 19.32 -6.32
C LEU A 219 -13.01 18.37 -6.56
N ASP A 220 -12.17 18.69 -7.54
CA ASP A 220 -11.00 17.92 -7.99
C ASP A 220 -9.68 18.35 -7.32
N LYS A 221 -9.73 19.30 -6.38
CA LYS A 221 -8.52 19.84 -5.74
C LYS A 221 -8.20 19.15 -4.42
N PRO A 222 -6.92 19.11 -4.01
CA PRO A 222 -6.48 18.38 -2.83
C PRO A 222 -7.23 18.72 -1.54
N GLU A 223 -7.80 19.93 -1.42
CA GLU A 223 -8.59 20.35 -0.26
C GLU A 223 -9.87 19.52 -0.10
N ASN A 224 -10.42 18.97 -1.19
CA ASN A 224 -11.60 18.10 -1.18
C ASN A 224 -11.25 16.61 -1.25
N LEU A 225 -9.96 16.25 -1.30
CA LEU A 225 -9.53 14.86 -1.51
C LEU A 225 -8.87 14.29 -0.27
N ILE A 226 -9.22 13.06 0.09
CA ILE A 226 -8.63 12.33 1.22
C ILE A 226 -8.31 10.89 0.83
N ALA A 227 -7.16 10.38 1.30
CA ALA A 227 -6.79 8.99 1.09
C ALA A 227 -7.40 8.10 2.19
N LEU A 228 -8.26 7.17 1.80
CA LEU A 228 -8.91 6.19 2.70
C LEU A 228 -8.58 4.77 2.22
N ASP A 229 -8.66 3.77 3.09
CA ASP A 229 -8.63 2.38 2.63
C ASP A 229 -9.88 2.07 1.79
N ASP A 230 -9.79 1.03 0.96
CA ASP A 230 -10.84 0.68 0.00
C ASP A 230 -12.21 0.48 0.69
N ASP A 231 -12.24 -0.17 1.86
CA ASP A 231 -13.50 -0.46 2.56
C ASP A 231 -14.16 0.83 3.10
N CYS A 232 -13.39 1.73 3.70
CA CYS A 232 -13.89 3.00 4.22
C CYS A 232 -14.35 3.93 3.09
N SER A 233 -13.60 3.98 1.99
CA SER A 233 -13.97 4.76 0.80
C SER A 233 -15.28 4.26 0.19
N GLU A 234 -15.41 2.95 -0.01
CA GLU A 234 -16.61 2.33 -0.57
C GLU A 234 -17.82 2.57 0.32
N LYS A 235 -17.69 2.36 1.63
CA LYS A 235 -18.78 2.60 2.59
C LYS A 235 -19.29 4.04 2.52
N TYR A 236 -18.39 5.01 2.48
CA TYR A 236 -18.77 6.41 2.39
C TYR A 236 -19.43 6.76 1.05
N SER A 237 -18.91 6.21 -0.06
CA SER A 237 -19.38 6.54 -1.41
C SER A 237 -20.76 5.97 -1.73
N ILE A 238 -21.23 4.94 -1.02
CA ILE A 238 -22.53 4.30 -1.27
C ILE A 238 -23.70 5.17 -0.81
N ASP A 239 -23.60 5.76 0.38
CA ASP A 239 -24.68 6.55 1.00
C ASP A 239 -24.07 7.54 2.01
N PRO A 240 -23.47 8.65 1.53
CA PRO A 240 -22.73 9.56 2.39
C PRO A 240 -23.68 10.34 3.31
N THR A 241 -23.50 10.20 4.63
CA THR A 241 -24.31 10.93 5.60
C THR A 241 -23.72 12.29 5.97
N VAL A 242 -24.55 13.21 6.47
CA VAL A 242 -24.12 14.54 6.96
C VAL A 242 -23.10 14.42 8.10
N GLU A 243 -23.26 13.41 8.95
CA GLU A 243 -22.38 13.12 10.08
C GLU A 243 -21.00 12.65 9.60
N GLU A 244 -20.97 11.70 8.66
CA GLU A 244 -19.72 11.22 8.05
C GLU A 244 -18.99 12.32 7.27
N TYR A 245 -19.74 13.18 6.56
CA TYR A 245 -19.18 14.36 5.89
C TYR A 245 -18.49 15.30 6.88
N GLY A 246 -19.16 15.66 7.97
CA GLY A 246 -18.59 16.52 9.02
C GLY A 246 -17.31 15.92 9.62
N GLN A 247 -17.32 14.61 9.87
CA GLN A 247 -16.14 13.91 10.36
C GLN A 247 -14.97 13.97 9.38
N LEU A 248 -15.19 13.64 8.10
CA LEU A 248 -14.15 13.67 7.07
C LEU A 248 -13.61 15.08 6.83
N TYR A 249 -14.46 16.10 6.89
CA TYR A 249 -14.06 17.50 6.75
C TYR A 249 -13.09 17.94 7.85
N GLU A 250 -13.41 17.68 9.13
CA GLU A 250 -12.53 18.05 10.23
C GLU A 250 -11.24 17.22 10.25
N ILE A 251 -11.31 15.92 9.94
CA ILE A 251 -10.11 15.08 9.76
C ILE A 251 -9.20 15.67 8.69
N LYS A 252 -9.74 15.96 7.50
CA LYS A 252 -8.95 16.51 6.39
C LYS A 252 -8.26 17.81 6.77
N LYS A 253 -9.00 18.70 7.42
CA LYS A 253 -8.49 19.99 7.87
C LYS A 253 -7.33 19.83 8.85
N GLU A 254 -7.44 18.91 9.82
CA GLU A 254 -6.36 18.60 10.75
C GLU A 254 -5.13 18.01 10.03
N LEU A 255 -5.32 17.02 9.16
CA LEU A 255 -4.22 16.40 8.41
C LEU A 255 -3.49 17.43 7.54
N SER A 256 -4.23 18.27 6.81
CA SER A 256 -3.68 19.33 5.97
C SER A 256 -2.86 20.35 6.77
N GLN A 257 -3.36 20.75 7.95
CA GLN A 257 -2.65 21.68 8.82
C GLN A 257 -1.36 21.06 9.37
N ASN A 258 -1.42 19.82 9.85
CA ASN A 258 -0.27 19.09 10.37
C ASN A 258 0.79 18.86 9.30
N TYR A 259 0.37 18.50 8.07
CA TYR A 259 1.27 18.31 6.95
C TYR A 259 1.98 19.60 6.55
N LYS A 260 1.24 20.72 6.44
CA LYS A 260 1.83 22.04 6.17
C LYS A 260 2.84 22.46 7.24
N ALA A 261 2.47 22.35 8.52
CA ALA A 261 3.35 22.68 9.63
C ALA A 261 4.63 21.81 9.61
N LYS A 262 4.50 20.51 9.33
CA LYS A 262 5.64 19.60 9.21
C LYS A 262 6.55 19.93 8.02
N MET A 263 6.01 20.38 6.90
CA MET A 263 6.80 20.79 5.73
C MET A 263 7.50 22.14 5.95
N GLU A 264 6.84 23.09 6.61
CA GLU A 264 7.42 24.41 6.92
C GLU A 264 8.55 24.29 7.96
N VAL A 265 8.36 23.48 9.00
CA VAL A 265 9.35 23.29 10.08
C VAL A 265 10.56 22.47 9.60
N ASN A 266 10.36 21.36 8.88
CA ASN A 266 11.46 20.47 8.48
C ASN A 266 12.26 20.98 7.27
N GLY A 267 11.71 21.93 6.50
CA GLY A 267 12.34 22.46 5.30
C GLY A 267 13.31 23.60 5.57
N VAL A 268 12.89 24.61 6.35
CA VAL A 268 13.61 25.88 6.47
C VAL A 268 14.77 25.82 7.46
N GLN A 269 14.55 25.20 8.63
CA GLN A 269 15.52 25.29 9.73
C GLN A 269 16.73 24.38 9.52
N LEU A 270 16.50 23.16 9.02
CA LEU A 270 17.58 22.19 8.77
C LEU A 270 18.50 22.60 7.61
N GLU A 271 17.94 23.24 6.57
CA GLU A 271 18.70 23.68 5.39
C GLU A 271 19.68 24.81 5.72
N GLU A 272 19.26 25.80 6.52
CA GLU A 272 20.11 26.93 6.93
C GLU A 272 21.19 26.52 7.95
N ASP A 273 20.85 25.64 8.89
CA ASP A 273 21.75 25.20 9.95
C ASP A 273 22.89 24.32 9.42
N ILE A 274 22.56 23.35 8.56
CA ILE A 274 23.56 22.52 7.89
C ILE A 274 24.44 23.35 6.95
N ARG A 275 23.86 24.31 6.22
CA ARG A 275 24.63 25.22 5.34
C ARG A 275 25.65 26.03 6.11
N THR A 276 25.30 26.55 7.29
CA THR A 276 26.21 27.32 8.12
C THR A 276 27.48 26.53 8.47
N VAL A 277 27.33 25.25 8.80
CA VAL A 277 28.47 24.37 9.12
C VAL A 277 29.28 24.00 7.89
N LEU A 278 28.61 23.69 6.77
CA LEU A 278 29.29 23.33 5.53
C LEU A 278 30.03 24.51 4.91
N ASP A 279 29.47 25.72 4.99
CA ASP A 279 30.11 26.95 4.57
C ASP A 279 31.35 27.20 5.44
N ALA A 280 31.25 27.09 6.77
CA ALA A 280 32.41 27.24 7.66
C ALA A 280 33.54 26.26 7.32
N LEU A 281 33.21 24.98 7.08
CA LEU A 281 34.18 23.97 6.66
C LEU A 281 34.84 24.30 5.31
N SER A 282 34.10 24.87 4.37
CA SER A 282 34.63 25.26 3.05
C SER A 282 35.63 26.43 3.11
N GLN A 283 35.58 27.24 4.18
CA GLN A 283 36.44 28.43 4.32
C GLN A 283 37.76 28.16 5.04
N ILE A 284 37.95 26.95 5.61
CA ILE A 284 39.21 26.58 6.28
C ILE A 284 40.33 26.60 5.24
N LYS A 285 41.33 27.46 5.45
CA LYS A 285 42.49 27.58 4.55
C LYS A 285 43.79 27.17 5.22
N ASP A 286 43.82 27.13 6.54
CA ASP A 286 45.00 26.81 7.32
C ASP A 286 44.67 25.86 8.48
N ALA A 287 45.54 24.88 8.73
CA ALA A 287 45.37 23.91 9.82
C ALA A 287 45.43 24.55 11.21
N SER A 288 46.01 25.76 11.35
CA SER A 288 46.04 26.52 12.60
C SER A 288 44.66 26.98 13.08
N GLU A 289 43.64 26.94 12.21
CA GLU A 289 42.24 27.21 12.56
C GLU A 289 41.58 26.05 13.32
N LEU A 290 42.23 24.88 13.35
CA LEU A 290 41.71 23.64 13.92
C LEU A 290 42.36 23.33 15.26
N VAL A 291 41.55 22.85 16.21
CA VAL A 291 42.01 22.38 17.51
C VAL A 291 41.68 20.90 17.59
N GLU A 292 42.71 20.06 17.64
CA GLU A 292 42.53 18.61 17.68
C GLU A 292 41.86 18.15 18.99
N LEU A 293 40.98 17.16 18.86
CA LEU A 293 40.35 16.49 20.00
C LEU A 293 41.29 15.43 20.59
N GLU A 294 41.36 15.33 21.92
CA GLU A 294 42.13 14.27 22.58
C GLU A 294 41.59 12.87 22.22
N TYR A 295 42.49 11.95 21.93
CA TYR A 295 42.17 10.60 21.45
C TYR A 295 41.32 9.77 22.45
N ASN A 296 41.54 9.99 23.75
CA ASN A 296 40.82 9.33 24.84
C ASN A 296 39.34 9.78 24.97
N ALA A 297 38.93 10.86 24.30
CA ALA A 297 37.57 11.40 24.34
C ALA A 297 36.65 10.81 23.24
N LEU A 298 37.18 9.91 22.40
CA LEU A 298 36.47 9.33 21.27
C LEU A 298 35.63 8.13 21.69
N ARG A 299 34.38 8.06 21.20
CA ARG A 299 33.51 6.87 21.33
C ARG A 299 33.50 6.03 20.05
N ILE A 300 34.38 6.35 19.09
CA ILE A 300 34.44 5.72 17.77
C ILE A 300 34.87 4.25 17.84
N ASP A 301 35.65 3.87 18.86
CA ASP A 301 36.16 2.51 19.00
C ASP A 301 35.07 1.44 19.09
N GLU A 302 33.90 1.79 19.62
CA GLU A 302 32.75 0.91 19.84
C GLU A 302 31.72 0.94 18.69
N LYS A 303 31.90 1.82 17.69
CA LYS A 303 30.91 2.08 16.62
C LYS A 303 31.18 1.35 15.31
N PHE A 304 32.33 0.71 15.15
CA PHE A 304 32.71 0.05 13.90
C PHE A 304 32.97 -1.43 14.10
N LYS A 305 32.49 -2.24 13.15
CA LYS A 305 32.81 -3.67 13.12
C LYS A 305 34.31 -3.85 12.78
N PRO A 306 34.98 -4.89 13.31
CA PRO A 306 36.41 -5.12 13.10
C PRO A 306 36.85 -5.14 11.62
N GLU A 307 35.99 -5.66 10.73
CA GLU A 307 36.23 -5.69 9.29
C GLU A 307 36.29 -4.31 8.63
N ASN A 308 35.73 -3.26 9.25
CA ASN A 308 35.70 -1.89 8.73
C ASN A 308 36.84 -1.01 9.25
N PHE A 309 38.01 -1.61 9.52
CA PHE A 309 39.16 -0.91 10.13
C PHE A 309 39.60 0.36 9.38
N ILE A 310 39.65 0.32 8.04
CA ILE A 310 40.06 1.48 7.23
C ILE A 310 39.04 2.62 7.37
N LEU A 311 37.75 2.30 7.25
CA LEU A 311 36.65 3.26 7.38
C LEU A 311 36.60 3.89 8.78
N LYS A 312 36.83 3.06 9.81
CA LYS A 312 36.96 3.52 11.19
C LYS A 312 38.08 4.54 11.31
N ASN A 313 39.28 4.22 10.80
CA ASN A 313 40.44 5.10 10.90
C ASN A 313 40.22 6.43 10.17
N GLU A 314 39.61 6.40 8.99
CA GLU A 314 39.25 7.61 8.23
C GLU A 314 38.26 8.49 9.01
N THR A 315 37.17 7.88 9.50
CA THR A 315 36.16 8.59 10.30
C THR A 315 36.80 9.19 11.55
N GLN A 316 37.69 8.45 12.21
CA GLN A 316 38.36 8.89 13.42
C GLN A 316 39.29 10.08 13.17
N VAL A 317 40.05 10.08 12.07
CA VAL A 317 40.88 11.23 11.67
C VAL A 317 40.00 12.46 11.45
N GLN A 318 38.86 12.32 10.76
CA GLN A 318 37.92 13.42 10.55
C GLN A 318 37.36 13.96 11.88
N VAL A 319 37.01 13.08 12.82
CA VAL A 319 36.54 13.49 14.15
C VAL A 319 37.64 14.23 14.91
N VAL A 320 38.84 13.65 15.04
CA VAL A 320 39.94 14.28 15.78
C VAL A 320 40.27 15.66 15.22
N THR A 321 40.25 15.79 13.90
CA THR A 321 40.67 17.01 13.19
C THR A 321 39.61 18.12 13.26
N TYR A 322 38.32 17.78 13.08
CA TYR A 322 37.27 18.78 12.83
C TYR A 322 36.23 18.90 13.95
N TYR A 323 36.19 17.99 14.94
CA TYR A 323 35.12 17.94 15.93
C TYR A 323 34.96 19.25 16.71
N ARG A 324 36.04 19.78 17.30
CA ARG A 324 36.00 21.02 18.09
C ARG A 324 35.61 22.23 17.26
N TYR A 325 36.00 22.22 15.99
CA TYR A 325 35.63 23.28 15.06
C TYR A 325 34.13 23.26 14.78
N ILE A 326 33.59 22.09 14.42
CA ILE A 326 32.15 21.92 14.14
C ILE A 326 31.31 22.18 15.39
N GLU A 327 31.73 21.68 16.56
CA GLU A 327 31.10 21.95 17.86
C GLU A 327 31.03 23.46 18.15
N LYS A 328 32.12 24.19 17.89
CA LYS A 328 32.18 25.64 18.05
C LYS A 328 31.28 26.37 17.05
N VAL A 329 31.20 25.91 15.80
CA VAL A 329 30.29 26.50 14.79
C VAL A 329 28.84 26.32 15.23
N PHE A 330 28.44 25.12 15.64
CA PHE A 330 27.11 24.86 16.18
C PHE A 330 26.80 25.70 17.42
N SER A 331 27.75 25.82 18.35
CA SER A 331 27.59 26.61 19.58
C SER A 331 27.43 28.12 19.33
N ASN A 332 27.97 28.63 18.22
CA ASN A 332 27.92 30.05 17.85
C ASN A 332 26.76 30.38 16.88
N SER A 333 26.11 29.37 16.34
CA SER A 333 24.95 29.52 15.47
C SER A 333 23.64 29.49 16.26
N THR A 334 22.55 30.04 15.71
CA THR A 334 21.18 29.85 16.23
C THR A 334 20.61 28.46 15.91
N SER A 335 21.47 27.56 15.43
CA SER A 335 21.09 26.27 14.88
C SER A 335 20.64 25.28 15.94
N ASP A 336 19.59 24.52 15.63
CA ASP A 336 19.06 23.51 16.53
C ASP A 336 19.78 22.17 16.33
N PHE A 337 20.99 22.08 16.90
CA PHE A 337 21.84 20.89 16.86
C PHE A 337 21.08 19.60 17.23
N ASP A 338 20.19 19.66 18.23
CA ASP A 338 19.44 18.49 18.71
C ASP A 338 18.49 17.97 17.63
N THR A 339 17.86 18.86 16.87
CA THR A 339 16.99 18.50 15.73
C THR A 339 17.79 17.82 14.60
N ILE A 340 18.97 18.36 14.24
CA ILE A 340 19.83 17.75 13.21
C ILE A 340 20.32 16.38 13.66
N ALA A 341 20.78 16.28 14.91
CA ALA A 341 21.22 15.04 15.51
C ALA A 341 20.11 13.98 15.50
N ALA A 342 18.86 14.36 15.79
CA ALA A 342 17.71 13.46 15.74
C ALA A 342 17.42 12.97 14.30
N GLU A 343 17.44 13.85 13.30
CA GLU A 343 17.21 13.46 11.91
C GLU A 343 18.33 12.54 11.36
N VAL A 344 19.59 12.84 11.67
CA VAL A 344 20.73 11.99 11.29
C VAL A 344 20.61 10.62 11.95
N LYS A 345 20.24 10.57 13.24
CA LYS A 345 20.00 9.31 13.97
C LYS A 345 18.86 8.50 13.37
N ILE A 346 17.72 9.13 13.06
CA ILE A 346 16.58 8.45 12.42
C ILE A 346 16.98 7.90 11.05
N SER A 347 17.71 8.69 10.26
CA SER A 347 18.16 8.30 8.93
C SER A 347 19.16 7.15 8.99
N SER A 348 20.15 7.21 9.91
CA SER A 348 21.11 6.12 10.09
C SER A 348 20.43 4.84 10.54
N SER A 349 19.52 4.92 11.52
CA SER A 349 18.78 3.75 12.03
C SER A 349 17.98 3.05 10.93
N LYS A 350 17.36 3.81 10.00
CA LYS A 350 16.65 3.23 8.85
C LYS A 350 17.59 2.46 7.92
N LEU A 351 18.76 3.03 7.60
CA LEU A 351 19.75 2.41 6.72
C LEU A 351 20.38 1.16 7.37
N GLU A 352 20.67 1.24 8.67
CA GLU A 352 21.20 0.13 9.47
C GLU A 352 20.18 -1.02 9.56
N LYS A 353 18.90 -0.74 9.83
CA LYS A 353 17.81 -1.74 9.86
C LYS A 353 17.56 -2.38 8.50
N ALA A 354 17.85 -1.68 7.41
CA ALA A 354 17.82 -2.22 6.05
C ALA A 354 19.03 -3.13 5.75
N GLY A 355 19.97 -3.29 6.69
CA GLY A 355 21.11 -4.20 6.57
C GLY A 355 22.26 -3.65 5.73
N LEU A 356 22.32 -2.34 5.51
CA LEU A 356 23.39 -1.74 4.70
C LEU A 356 24.76 -1.86 5.40
N PRO A 357 25.84 -2.09 4.64
CA PRO A 357 27.21 -1.95 5.12
C PRO A 357 27.50 -0.55 5.68
N GLN A 358 28.39 -0.45 6.68
CA GLN A 358 28.69 0.84 7.34
C GLN A 358 29.21 1.91 6.35
N ALA A 359 29.97 1.53 5.33
CA ALA A 359 30.42 2.44 4.27
C ALA A 359 29.25 3.03 3.47
N ASP A 360 28.25 2.21 3.17
CA ASP A 360 27.06 2.64 2.42
C ASP A 360 26.16 3.54 3.28
N VAL A 361 26.06 3.26 4.58
CA VAL A 361 25.35 4.14 5.53
C VAL A 361 25.99 5.53 5.55
N ILE A 362 27.31 5.62 5.69
CA ILE A 362 28.03 6.92 5.68
C ILE A 362 27.83 7.64 4.35
N THR A 363 27.92 6.92 3.23
CA THR A 363 27.73 7.49 1.88
C THR A 363 26.32 8.07 1.73
N ASN A 364 25.29 7.30 2.09
CA ASN A 364 23.90 7.72 1.99
C ASN A 364 23.58 8.90 2.92
N LEU A 365 24.13 8.92 4.14
CA LEU A 365 23.97 10.06 5.05
C LEU A 365 24.63 11.32 4.48
N SER A 366 25.82 11.21 3.90
CA SER A 366 26.55 12.33 3.33
C SER A 366 25.84 12.91 2.11
N GLU A 367 25.29 12.06 1.25
CA GLU A 367 24.45 12.49 0.13
C GLU A 367 23.13 13.10 0.59
N TRP A 368 22.51 12.54 1.64
CA TRP A 368 21.30 13.09 2.23
C TRP A 368 21.53 14.51 2.77
N ILE A 369 22.62 14.75 3.52
CA ILE A 369 23.03 16.08 4.00
C ILE A 369 23.24 17.03 2.82
N ARG A 370 23.99 16.60 1.80
CA ARG A 370 24.28 17.41 0.61
C ARG A 370 23.01 17.84 -0.12
N ASN A 371 22.09 16.89 -0.34
CA ASN A 371 20.84 17.13 -1.06
C ASN A 371 19.90 18.03 -0.25
N LYS A 372 19.79 17.82 1.07
CA LYS A 372 19.04 18.68 2.00
C LYS A 372 19.57 20.11 2.01
N ALA A 373 20.88 20.29 1.94
CA ALA A 373 21.53 21.60 1.89
C ALA A 373 21.54 22.23 0.49
N GLY A 374 21.03 21.55 -0.55
CA GLY A 374 21.03 22.05 -1.93
C GLY A 374 22.43 22.31 -2.51
N LEU A 375 23.43 21.52 -2.11
CA LEU A 375 24.84 21.73 -2.48
C LEU A 375 25.28 20.87 -3.67
N GLY A 376 26.30 21.35 -4.40
CA GLY A 376 26.94 20.62 -5.49
C GLY A 376 27.88 19.51 -5.01
N THR A 377 28.41 18.74 -5.95
CA THR A 377 29.28 17.57 -5.69
C THR A 377 30.60 17.92 -4.99
N GLU A 378 31.07 19.15 -5.14
CA GLU A 378 32.28 19.70 -4.52
C GLU A 378 32.22 19.70 -2.98
N SER A 379 31.02 19.73 -2.39
CA SER A 379 30.84 19.78 -0.94
C SER A 379 30.82 18.40 -0.27
N ILE A 380 30.97 17.30 -1.02
CA ILE A 380 30.83 15.95 -0.47
C ILE A 380 31.84 15.64 0.65
N LEU A 381 33.06 16.17 0.54
CA LEU A 381 34.08 15.99 1.58
C LEU A 381 33.67 16.69 2.89
N ALA A 382 33.09 17.90 2.79
CA ALA A 382 32.56 18.59 3.96
C ALA A 382 31.37 17.83 4.56
N CYS A 383 30.48 17.26 3.73
CA CYS A 383 29.38 16.41 4.19
C CYS A 383 29.88 15.17 4.93
N ASN A 384 30.93 14.49 4.43
CA ASN A 384 31.53 13.33 5.11
C ASN A 384 32.05 13.71 6.50
N ILE A 385 32.72 14.86 6.62
CA ILE A 385 33.24 15.37 7.90
C ILE A 385 32.10 15.65 8.88
N VAL A 386 30.99 16.24 8.41
CA VAL A 386 29.80 16.47 9.25
C VAL A 386 29.17 15.15 9.70
N VAL A 387 29.09 14.15 8.82
CA VAL A 387 28.64 12.80 9.20
C VAL A 387 29.56 12.19 10.26
N ALA A 388 30.88 12.33 10.13
CA ALA A 388 31.83 11.84 11.14
C ALA A 388 31.61 12.49 12.51
N PHE A 389 31.32 13.79 12.55
CA PHE A 389 30.95 14.51 13.77
C PHE A 389 29.68 13.92 14.42
N PHE A 390 28.64 13.63 13.64
CA PHE A 390 27.43 12.97 14.16
C PHE A 390 27.66 11.50 14.53
N ILE A 391 28.57 10.79 13.85
CA ILE A 391 28.98 9.45 14.28
C ILE A 391 29.63 9.52 15.65
N GLN A 392 30.40 10.55 15.99
CA GLN A 392 30.93 10.70 17.35
C GLN A 392 29.82 11.04 18.37
N ASN A 393 28.94 11.99 18.05
CA ASN A 393 27.97 12.56 19.00
C ASN A 393 26.63 11.81 19.15
N CYS A 394 26.19 11.09 18.13
CA CYS A 394 24.87 10.45 18.08
C CYS A 394 24.97 8.93 18.16
N GLU A 395 23.84 8.25 18.38
CA GLU A 395 23.75 6.78 18.41
C GLU A 395 23.84 6.11 17.03
N VAL A 396 24.61 6.69 16.10
CA VAL A 396 24.88 6.09 14.79
C VAL A 396 25.82 4.88 15.01
N PHE A 397 25.44 3.73 14.46
CA PHE A 397 26.12 2.44 14.68
C PHE A 397 26.16 1.92 16.13
N HIS A 398 25.23 2.32 17.00
CA HIS A 398 25.10 1.66 18.30
C HIS A 398 24.41 0.31 18.16
N ASN A 399 25.00 -0.72 18.77
CA ASN A 399 24.29 -1.97 19.02
C ASN A 399 23.15 -1.68 19.99
N GLU A 400 21.89 -1.79 19.56
CA GLU A 400 20.81 -2.08 20.50
C GLU A 400 21.22 -3.37 21.21
N ALA A 401 21.53 -3.26 22.50
CA ALA A 401 21.81 -4.42 23.34
C ALA A 401 20.66 -5.43 23.15
N SER A 402 21.04 -6.65 22.79
CA SER A 402 20.13 -7.79 22.58
C SER A 402 19.35 -8.14 23.83
#